data_AF-A0AA35SK83-F1
#
_entry.id   AF-A0AA35SK83-F1
#
_cell.length_a   1.000
_cell.length_b   1.000
_cell.length_c   1.000
_cell.angle_alpha   90.00
_cell.angle_beta   90.00
_cell.angle_gamma   90.00
#
_symmetry.space_group_name_H-M   'P 1'
#
loop_
_entity.id
_entity.type
_entity.pdbx_description
1 polymer ?
#
loop_
_entity_poly.entity_id
_entity_poly.type
_entity_poly.pdbx_seq_one_letter_code
_entity_poly.pdbx_strand_id
1 'polypeptide(L)'
;MAQIETRRDTFRGHSYTDYTFHYILAGAIPPSTMGEIGEAIQSGVASFKIFTTFHARVPMGHLWEIFQEVGKHGGIMAVHAEEDDIVTYMEEKLEREGRDHGSNLHLAHNNISEDISFRKVIRLAQKTETGIYFVHTTAKEGVAAIAEARGAQLPVYGEALHNYLQFTCDDYLEPDGLAIHTYPAIKFSDDRDALQQGLVDGPICTTATDEWTTYKNIKLAGDTIRTLCGGHNGIETRMPVTYTKLAANGRIDLERFAAITSTNAAKILGMYPQKGAIAVGSDADIVLFDPNLKKTITVDELHAESDYSIWDGFQCEGYPVMTMLRGKVIVRDGQLLGSSADGRWLSRKVAPRVITQTSV
;
A
#
# COMPACT_ATOMS: atom_id res chain seq x y z
N MET A 1 13.81 9.40 18.50
CA MET A 1 12.91 8.68 19.44
C MET A 1 11.63 9.43 19.84
N ALA A 2 11.67 10.70 20.27
CA ALA A 2 10.49 11.43 20.76
C ALA A 2 9.30 11.47 19.77
N GLN A 3 9.57 11.65 18.46
CA GLN A 3 8.52 11.67 17.43
C GLN A 3 7.74 10.33 17.33
N ILE A 4 8.40 9.20 17.61
CA ILE A 4 7.75 7.87 17.63
C ILE A 4 6.75 7.81 18.80
N GLU A 5 7.13 8.33 19.96
CA GLU A 5 6.25 8.37 21.15
C GLU A 5 5.05 9.30 20.90
N THR A 6 5.29 10.51 20.39
CA THR A 6 4.21 11.43 19.99
C THR A 6 3.21 10.76 19.03
N ARG A 7 3.71 9.99 18.05
CA ARG A 7 2.86 9.28 17.09
C ARG A 7 2.09 8.14 17.75
N ARG A 8 2.71 7.39 18.67
CA ARG A 8 2.02 6.34 19.46
C ARG A 8 0.89 6.93 20.29
N ASP A 9 1.12 8.08 20.91
CA ASP A 9 0.15 8.75 21.78
C ASP A 9 -1.04 9.30 21.00
N THR A 10 -0.83 9.76 19.76
CA THR A 10 -1.92 10.21 18.87
C THR A 10 -2.98 9.13 18.64
N PHE A 11 -2.58 7.86 18.59
CA PHE A 11 -3.51 6.74 18.35
C PHE A 11 -3.97 6.04 19.63
N ARG A 12 -3.36 6.36 20.78
CA ARG A 12 -3.68 5.68 22.05
C ARG A 12 -5.10 6.06 22.46
N GLY A 13 -6.00 5.07 22.51
CA GLY A 13 -7.42 5.30 22.80
C GLY A 13 -8.25 5.78 21.60
N HIS A 14 -7.64 5.87 20.42
CA HIS A 14 -8.23 6.40 19.18
C HIS A 14 -8.12 5.42 18.00
N SER A 15 -8.00 4.11 18.25
CA SER A 15 -7.97 3.07 17.23
C SER A 15 -8.90 1.91 17.57
N TYR A 16 -9.77 1.53 16.66
CA TYR A 16 -10.67 0.38 16.85
C TYR A 16 -9.96 -0.97 16.67
N THR A 17 -8.81 -0.99 16.01
CA THR A 17 -8.02 -2.20 15.73
C THR A 17 -6.55 -2.02 16.10
N ASP A 18 -5.80 -3.11 16.16
CA ASP A 18 -4.35 -3.03 16.32
C ASP A 18 -3.69 -2.31 15.14
N TYR A 19 -2.61 -1.59 15.44
CA TYR A 19 -1.94 -0.74 14.47
C TYR A 19 -0.42 -0.72 14.68
N THR A 20 0.30 -0.27 13.66
CA THR A 20 1.73 -0.01 13.70
C THR A 20 2.06 1.05 12.64
N PHE A 21 3.33 1.44 12.52
CA PHE A 21 3.73 2.55 11.65
C PHE A 21 4.91 2.19 10.76
N HIS A 22 4.89 2.67 9.52
CA HIS A 22 6.09 2.91 8.73
C HIS A 22 6.58 4.32 9.03
N TYR A 23 7.86 4.49 9.34
CA TYR A 23 8.40 5.82 9.66
C TYR A 23 8.90 6.52 8.39
N ILE A 24 8.34 7.68 8.05
CA ILE A 24 8.69 8.40 6.83
C ILE A 24 10.01 9.15 7.03
N LEU A 25 10.95 8.95 6.11
CA LEU A 25 12.14 9.76 5.92
C LEU A 25 11.96 10.54 4.61
N ALA A 26 12.00 11.87 4.67
CA ALA A 26 11.71 12.74 3.54
C ALA A 26 12.76 13.84 3.39
N GLY A 27 13.09 14.18 2.15
CA GLY A 27 14.09 15.20 1.83
C GLY A 27 15.52 14.81 2.24
N ALA A 28 16.36 15.82 2.49
CA ALA A 28 17.69 15.62 3.03
C ALA A 28 17.61 15.22 4.50
N ILE A 29 18.22 14.08 4.85
CA ILE A 29 18.17 13.53 6.21
C ILE A 29 19.36 14.04 7.04
N PRO A 30 19.12 14.67 8.20
CA PRO A 30 20.19 15.09 9.10
C PRO A 30 20.99 13.91 9.66
N PRO A 31 22.30 14.06 9.93
CA PRO A 31 23.12 12.99 10.51
C PRO A 31 22.58 12.44 11.84
N SER A 32 21.94 13.29 12.67
CA SER A 32 21.31 12.84 13.92
C SER A 32 20.16 11.87 13.66
N THR A 33 19.28 12.18 12.71
CA THR A 33 18.18 11.29 12.31
C THR A 33 18.70 9.98 11.71
N MET A 34 19.77 10.05 10.92
CA MET A 34 20.43 8.85 10.38
C MET A 34 20.93 7.94 11.51
N GLY A 35 21.60 8.51 12.52
CA GLY A 35 22.11 7.78 13.68
C GLY A 35 21.03 7.14 14.57
N GLU A 36 19.78 7.63 14.50
CA GLU A 36 18.66 7.09 15.29
C GLU A 36 17.96 5.88 14.64
N ILE A 37 18.27 5.53 13.38
CA ILE A 37 17.59 4.44 12.64
C ILE A 37 17.69 3.11 13.40
N GLY A 38 18.89 2.76 13.88
CA GLY A 38 19.11 1.53 14.62
C GLY A 38 18.34 1.46 15.94
N GLU A 39 18.26 2.58 16.67
CA GLU A 39 17.47 2.68 17.90
C GLU A 39 15.97 2.56 17.61
N ALA A 40 15.49 3.19 16.54
CA ALA A 40 14.11 3.09 16.11
C ALA A 40 13.72 1.64 15.80
N ILE A 41 14.56 0.88 15.10
CA ILE A 41 14.33 -0.55 14.83
C ILE A 41 14.27 -1.36 16.12
N GLN A 42 15.22 -1.15 17.03
CA GLN A 42 15.24 -1.82 18.34
C GLN A 42 14.00 -1.49 19.17
N SER A 43 13.43 -0.30 19.00
CA SER A 43 12.20 0.13 19.68
C SER A 43 10.90 -0.48 19.10
N GLY A 44 11.01 -1.31 18.05
CA GLY A 44 9.87 -1.99 17.41
C GLY A 44 9.37 -1.35 16.12
N VAL A 45 10.08 -0.38 15.54
CA VAL A 45 9.78 0.17 14.21
C VAL A 45 10.52 -0.63 13.16
N ALA A 46 9.86 -1.63 12.60
CA ALA A 46 10.49 -2.57 11.67
C ALA A 46 10.71 -2.03 10.24
N SER A 47 10.14 -0.88 9.87
CA SER A 47 10.18 -0.40 8.48
C SER A 47 10.13 1.11 8.31
N PHE A 48 10.81 1.62 7.29
CA PHE A 48 10.93 3.05 6.98
C PHE A 48 10.40 3.34 5.58
N LYS A 49 9.60 4.40 5.43
CA LYS A 49 9.03 4.83 4.15
C LYS A 49 9.87 5.96 3.56
N ILE A 50 10.18 5.87 2.27
CA ILE A 50 10.81 6.96 1.50
C ILE A 50 10.02 7.23 0.22
N PHE A 51 10.30 8.39 -0.37
CA PHE A 51 9.83 8.79 -1.69
C PHE A 51 11.04 9.06 -2.59
N THR A 52 11.00 8.58 -3.82
CA THR A 52 12.00 8.93 -4.85
C THR A 52 11.55 10.07 -5.76
N THR A 53 10.35 10.63 -5.52
CA THR A 53 9.78 11.78 -6.22
C THR A 53 9.04 12.71 -5.24
N PHE A 54 8.38 13.74 -5.77
CA PHE A 54 7.67 14.81 -5.06
C PHE A 54 8.59 15.68 -4.19
N HIS A 55 7.98 16.65 -3.51
CA HIS A 55 8.65 17.48 -2.50
C HIS A 55 9.28 16.66 -1.36
N ALA A 56 8.84 15.41 -1.16
CA ALA A 56 9.36 14.49 -0.16
C ALA A 56 10.60 13.70 -0.64
N ARG A 57 11.03 13.86 -1.90
CA ARG A 57 12.13 13.11 -2.52
C ARG A 57 13.38 13.10 -1.66
N VAL A 58 13.85 11.91 -1.33
CA VAL A 58 15.15 11.73 -0.67
C VAL A 58 16.26 11.69 -1.73
N PRO A 59 17.32 12.50 -1.64
CA PRO A 59 18.44 12.46 -2.59
C PRO A 59 19.19 11.12 -2.56
N MET A 60 19.73 10.69 -3.71
CA MET A 60 20.38 9.37 -3.88
C MET A 60 21.49 9.08 -2.85
N GLY A 61 22.31 10.08 -2.51
CA GLY A 61 23.36 9.90 -1.49
C GLY A 61 22.80 9.58 -0.10
N HIS A 62 21.71 10.23 0.28
CA HIS A 62 21.01 9.94 1.54
C HIS A 62 20.30 8.58 1.47
N LEU A 63 19.68 8.23 0.34
CA LEU A 63 19.09 6.89 0.16
C LEU A 63 20.13 5.80 0.39
N TRP A 64 21.35 5.97 -0.13
CA TRP A 64 22.42 4.99 0.05
C TRP A 64 22.75 4.76 1.53
N GLU A 65 22.93 5.82 2.30
CA GLU A 65 23.23 5.74 3.74
C GLU A 65 22.04 5.18 4.55
N ILE A 66 20.80 5.59 4.25
CA ILE A 66 19.58 5.07 4.88
C ILE A 66 19.50 3.56 4.69
N PHE A 67 19.71 3.07 3.47
CA PHE A 67 19.61 1.65 3.16
C PHE A 67 20.69 0.85 3.89
N GLN A 68 21.90 1.38 4.03
CA GLN A 68 22.97 0.77 4.82
C GLN A 68 22.56 0.63 6.29
N GLU A 69 22.08 1.70 6.93
CA GLU A 69 21.69 1.65 8.34
C GLU A 69 20.46 0.75 8.56
N VAL A 70 19.45 0.81 7.69
CA VAL A 70 18.27 -0.06 7.80
C VAL A 70 18.63 -1.53 7.59
N GLY A 71 19.46 -1.85 6.59
CA GLY A 71 19.92 -3.22 6.31
C GLY A 71 20.73 -3.80 7.46
N LYS A 72 21.73 -3.05 7.94
CA LYS A 72 22.58 -3.39 9.09
C LYS A 72 21.80 -3.71 10.36
N HIS A 73 20.69 -3.00 10.59
CA HIS A 73 19.86 -3.17 11.79
C HIS A 73 18.66 -4.10 11.60
N GLY A 74 18.50 -4.71 10.42
CA GLY A 74 17.46 -5.72 10.15
C GLY A 74 16.05 -5.14 9.97
N GLY A 75 15.96 -3.90 9.47
CA GLY A 75 14.70 -3.30 9.04
C GLY A 75 14.39 -3.55 7.56
N ILE A 76 13.26 -3.02 7.10
CA ILE A 76 12.83 -3.08 5.69
C ILE A 76 12.45 -1.69 5.17
N MET A 77 12.78 -1.39 3.91
CA MET A 77 12.38 -0.13 3.28
C MET A 77 11.04 -0.29 2.58
N ALA A 78 10.05 0.53 2.95
CA ALA A 78 8.86 0.78 2.17
C ALA A 78 9.15 1.90 1.18
N VAL A 79 8.89 1.70 -0.12
CA VAL A 79 9.37 2.63 -1.15
C VAL A 79 8.24 3.05 -2.07
N HIS A 80 7.98 4.36 -2.12
CA HIS A 80 7.28 4.97 -3.24
C HIS A 80 8.33 5.32 -4.31
N ALA A 81 8.24 4.67 -5.48
CA ALA A 81 9.27 4.71 -6.51
C ALA A 81 8.75 5.22 -7.86
N GLU A 82 9.05 6.48 -8.16
CA GLU A 82 8.92 7.11 -9.48
C GLU A 82 10.19 7.95 -9.74
N GLU A 83 10.62 8.04 -11.00
CA GLU A 83 11.77 8.86 -11.40
C GLU A 83 11.37 10.33 -11.49
N ASP A 84 11.75 11.09 -10.47
CA ASP A 84 11.33 12.49 -10.28
C ASP A 84 11.63 13.42 -11.45
N ASP A 85 12.78 13.25 -12.10
CA ASP A 85 13.17 14.07 -13.25
C ASP A 85 12.22 13.86 -14.43
N ILE A 86 11.82 12.60 -14.68
CA ILE A 86 10.86 12.25 -15.73
C ILE A 86 9.48 12.79 -15.40
N VAL A 87 9.00 12.58 -14.16
CA VAL A 87 7.69 13.06 -13.72
C VAL A 87 7.61 14.58 -13.89
N THR A 88 8.55 15.31 -13.28
CA THR A 88 8.58 16.78 -13.29
C THR A 88 8.64 17.32 -14.73
N TYR A 89 9.52 16.76 -15.57
CA TYR A 89 9.63 17.17 -16.96
C TYR A 89 8.33 16.92 -17.75
N MET A 90 7.67 15.79 -17.50
CA MET A 90 6.42 15.46 -18.19
C MET A 90 5.26 16.33 -17.73
N GLU A 91 5.17 16.69 -16.45
CA GLU A 91 4.20 17.69 -15.96
C GLU A 91 4.39 19.03 -16.69
N GLU A 92 5.61 19.57 -16.73
CA GLU A 92 5.94 20.82 -17.41
C GLU A 92 5.68 20.76 -18.93
N LYS A 93 5.96 19.60 -19.53
CA LYS A 93 5.70 19.37 -20.96
C LYS A 93 4.22 19.39 -21.26
N LEU A 94 3.40 18.66 -20.50
CA LEU A 94 1.96 18.59 -20.71
C LEU A 94 1.30 19.96 -20.49
N GLU A 95 1.77 20.72 -19.50
CA GLU A 95 1.36 22.11 -19.28
C GLU A 95 1.69 23.00 -20.48
N ARG A 96 2.93 22.96 -20.97
CA ARG A 96 3.35 23.73 -22.16
C ARG A 96 2.58 23.35 -23.43
N GLU A 97 2.16 22.10 -23.55
CA GLU A 97 1.38 21.59 -24.69
C GLU A 97 -0.14 21.83 -24.55
N GLY A 98 -0.62 22.38 -23.43
CA GLY A 98 -2.05 22.54 -23.15
C GLY A 98 -2.79 21.21 -22.97
N ARG A 99 -2.10 20.21 -22.40
CA ARG A 99 -2.57 18.83 -22.20
C ARG A 99 -2.51 18.41 -20.72
N ASP A 100 -2.48 19.38 -19.81
CA ASP A 100 -2.33 19.18 -18.37
C ASP A 100 -3.64 18.86 -17.64
N HIS A 101 -4.75 18.63 -18.34
CA HIS A 101 -5.96 18.10 -17.72
C HIS A 101 -5.67 16.76 -17.01
N GLY A 102 -6.29 16.54 -15.86
CA GLY A 102 -6.07 15.41 -14.95
C GLY A 102 -6.26 14.04 -15.57
N SER A 103 -7.05 13.93 -16.65
CA SER A 103 -7.19 12.68 -17.40
C SER A 103 -5.88 12.20 -18.03
N ASN A 104 -4.90 13.09 -18.23
CA ASN A 104 -3.58 12.77 -18.76
C ASN A 104 -2.54 12.47 -17.66
N LEU A 105 -2.94 12.32 -16.41
CA LEU A 105 -1.99 12.13 -15.30
C LEU A 105 -1.06 10.91 -15.48
N HIS A 106 -1.59 9.83 -16.07
CA HIS A 106 -0.84 8.61 -16.42
C HIS A 106 0.30 8.86 -17.43
N LEU A 107 0.28 9.99 -18.15
CA LEU A 107 1.37 10.41 -19.05
C LEU A 107 2.50 11.12 -18.30
N ALA A 108 2.18 11.85 -17.22
CA ALA A 108 3.16 12.48 -16.34
C ALA A 108 3.83 11.44 -15.43
N HIS A 109 3.00 10.76 -14.65
CA HIS A 109 3.36 9.61 -13.83
C HIS A 109 3.31 8.37 -14.72
N ASN A 110 4.25 8.23 -15.65
CA ASN A 110 4.24 7.18 -16.67
C ASN A 110 5.02 5.92 -16.25
N ASN A 111 4.93 4.87 -17.06
CA ASN A 111 5.51 3.56 -16.73
C ASN A 111 7.04 3.58 -16.66
N ILE A 112 7.71 4.35 -17.52
CA ILE A 112 9.18 4.44 -17.53
C ILE A 112 9.71 5.10 -16.24
N SER A 113 8.95 6.02 -15.66
CA SER A 113 9.27 6.61 -14.36
C SER A 113 9.32 5.55 -13.25
N GLU A 114 8.31 4.68 -13.19
CA GLU A 114 8.26 3.57 -12.24
C GLU A 114 9.37 2.55 -12.50
N ASP A 115 9.56 2.11 -13.75
CA ASP A 115 10.59 1.13 -14.14
C ASP A 115 12.00 1.56 -13.71
N ILE A 116 12.40 2.78 -14.07
CA ILE A 116 13.73 3.31 -13.77
C ILE A 116 13.94 3.41 -12.26
N SER A 117 12.96 3.94 -11.53
CA SER A 117 13.08 4.10 -10.09
C SER A 117 13.13 2.75 -9.36
N PHE A 118 12.26 1.80 -9.74
CA PHE A 118 12.27 0.43 -9.18
C PHE A 118 13.64 -0.22 -9.38
N ARG A 119 14.19 -0.18 -10.60
CA ARG A 119 15.49 -0.79 -10.91
C ARG A 119 16.65 -0.11 -10.17
N LYS A 120 16.64 1.21 -10.03
CA LYS A 120 17.63 1.96 -9.22
C LYS A 120 17.57 1.55 -7.74
N VAL A 121 16.36 1.49 -7.17
CA VAL A 121 16.14 1.10 -5.77
C VAL A 121 16.55 -0.35 -5.53
N ILE A 122 16.18 -1.28 -6.41
CA ILE A 122 16.59 -2.69 -6.33
C ILE A 122 18.12 -2.81 -6.37
N ARG A 123 18.78 -2.04 -7.25
CA ARG A 123 20.25 -2.05 -7.33
C ARG A 123 20.89 -1.57 -6.03
N LEU A 124 20.33 -0.51 -5.44
CA LEU A 124 20.80 0.02 -4.17
C LEU A 124 20.63 -1.02 -3.06
N ALA A 125 19.41 -1.56 -2.92
CA ALA A 125 19.06 -2.59 -1.95
C ALA A 125 19.97 -3.81 -2.02
N GLN A 126 20.31 -4.26 -3.23
CA GLN A 126 21.23 -5.38 -3.43
C GLN A 126 22.64 -5.06 -2.90
N LYS A 127 23.11 -3.81 -3.01
CA LYS A 127 24.45 -3.41 -2.55
C LYS A 127 24.53 -3.14 -1.06
N THR A 128 23.40 -2.93 -0.41
CA THR A 128 23.30 -2.63 1.02
C THR A 128 22.65 -3.77 1.83
N GLU A 129 22.32 -4.89 1.16
CA GLU A 129 21.66 -6.06 1.74
C GLU A 129 20.35 -5.71 2.47
N THR A 130 19.57 -4.80 1.88
CA THR A 130 18.34 -4.26 2.47
C THR A 130 17.11 -4.89 1.85
N GLY A 131 16.13 -5.30 2.65
CA GLY A 131 14.83 -5.73 2.16
C GLY A 131 13.98 -4.56 1.64
N ILE A 132 13.24 -4.77 0.55
CA ILE A 132 12.39 -3.74 -0.08
C ILE A 132 10.94 -4.20 -0.15
N TYR A 133 10.05 -3.31 0.24
CA TYR A 133 8.62 -3.39 0.04
C TYR A 133 8.19 -2.20 -0.83
N PHE A 134 7.99 -2.44 -2.13
CA PHE A 134 7.42 -1.44 -3.02
C PHE A 134 5.92 -1.32 -2.71
N VAL A 135 5.56 -0.19 -2.12
CA VAL A 135 4.15 0.16 -1.89
C VAL A 135 3.49 0.50 -3.23
N HIS A 136 2.17 0.35 -3.30
CA HIS A 136 1.31 0.85 -4.40
C HIS A 136 1.95 0.74 -5.81
N THR A 137 2.47 -0.44 -6.17
CA THR A 137 2.97 -0.74 -7.52
C THR A 137 1.82 -0.61 -8.52
N THR A 138 2.02 0.11 -9.62
CA THR A 138 0.93 0.38 -10.57
C THR A 138 1.26 0.06 -12.02
N ALA A 139 2.53 -0.04 -12.42
CA ALA A 139 2.92 -0.33 -13.80
C ALA A 139 3.36 -1.79 -13.97
N LYS A 140 3.11 -2.38 -15.15
CA LYS A 140 3.56 -3.74 -15.49
C LYS A 140 5.08 -3.87 -15.45
N GLU A 141 5.81 -2.81 -15.75
CA GLU A 141 7.27 -2.76 -15.65
C GLU A 141 7.73 -2.87 -14.19
N GLY A 142 7.01 -2.25 -13.24
CA GLY A 142 7.26 -2.42 -11.80
C GLY A 142 7.05 -3.86 -11.35
N VAL A 143 5.95 -4.50 -11.81
CA VAL A 143 5.69 -5.93 -11.58
C VAL A 143 6.84 -6.80 -12.13
N ALA A 144 7.31 -6.51 -13.35
CA ALA A 144 8.42 -7.24 -13.97
C ALA A 144 9.72 -7.06 -13.20
N ALA A 145 10.07 -5.84 -12.78
CA ALA A 145 11.26 -5.57 -11.99
C ALA A 145 11.24 -6.32 -10.64
N ILE A 146 10.09 -6.38 -9.97
CA ILE A 146 9.91 -7.17 -8.75
C ILE A 146 10.08 -8.67 -9.06
N ALA A 147 9.45 -9.18 -10.12
CA ALA A 147 9.55 -10.59 -10.51
C ALA A 147 10.99 -11.00 -10.81
N GLU A 148 11.73 -10.19 -11.56
CA GLU A 148 13.15 -10.38 -11.86
C GLU A 148 14.00 -10.43 -10.58
N ALA A 149 13.82 -9.45 -9.68
CA ALA A 149 14.57 -9.38 -8.42
C ALA A 149 14.29 -10.59 -7.53
N ARG A 150 13.02 -11.01 -7.44
CA ARG A 150 12.62 -12.20 -6.68
C ARG A 150 13.14 -13.49 -7.29
N GLY A 151 13.17 -13.59 -8.62
CA GLY A 151 13.81 -14.69 -9.35
C GLY A 151 15.31 -14.78 -9.09
N ALA A 152 15.96 -13.64 -8.87
CA ALA A 152 17.34 -13.53 -8.41
C ALA A 152 17.51 -13.70 -6.87
N GLN A 153 16.46 -14.17 -6.17
CA GLN A 153 16.45 -14.40 -4.72
C GLN A 153 16.71 -13.14 -3.87
N LEU A 154 16.46 -11.94 -4.39
CA LEU A 154 16.56 -10.70 -3.62
C LEU A 154 15.29 -10.46 -2.79
N PRO A 155 15.39 -9.97 -1.54
CA PRO A 155 14.27 -9.72 -0.61
C PRO A 155 13.41 -8.52 -1.04
N VAL A 156 12.77 -8.63 -2.20
CA VAL A 156 11.94 -7.60 -2.83
C VAL A 156 10.50 -8.09 -2.86
N TYR A 157 9.60 -7.22 -2.43
CA TYR A 157 8.17 -7.49 -2.28
C TYR A 157 7.36 -6.36 -2.89
N GLY A 158 6.27 -6.70 -3.55
CA GLY A 158 5.33 -5.74 -4.14
C GLY A 158 3.98 -5.70 -3.42
N GLU A 159 3.37 -4.53 -3.44
CA GLU A 159 2.00 -4.25 -3.00
C GLU A 159 1.21 -3.66 -4.16
N ALA A 160 0.00 -4.18 -4.41
CA ALA A 160 -0.95 -3.56 -5.33
C ALA A 160 -2.10 -2.93 -4.54
N LEU A 161 -2.62 -1.80 -5.01
CA LEU A 161 -3.84 -1.22 -4.46
C LEU A 161 -5.06 -1.83 -5.14
N HIS A 162 -6.11 -2.09 -4.36
CA HIS A 162 -7.37 -2.66 -4.87
C HIS A 162 -8.02 -1.83 -6.00
N ASN A 163 -7.88 -0.50 -6.02
CA ASN A 163 -8.35 0.36 -7.13
C ASN A 163 -7.55 0.09 -8.42
N TYR A 164 -6.25 -0.18 -8.34
CA TYR A 164 -5.42 -0.57 -9.50
C TYR A 164 -5.77 -1.94 -10.06
N LEU A 165 -6.60 -2.73 -9.37
CA LEU A 165 -7.14 -4.00 -9.89
C LEU A 165 -8.47 -3.82 -10.63
N GLN A 166 -9.09 -2.64 -10.56
CA GLN A 166 -10.37 -2.34 -11.17
C GLN A 166 -10.22 -1.34 -12.31
N PHE A 167 -9.68 -0.17 -11.99
CA PHE A 167 -9.71 1.00 -12.86
C PHE A 167 -8.50 1.05 -13.79
N THR A 168 -8.66 1.83 -14.84
CA THR A 168 -7.68 2.16 -15.87
C THR A 168 -7.70 3.67 -16.12
N CYS A 169 -6.71 4.19 -16.84
CA CYS A 169 -6.66 5.61 -17.17
C CYS A 169 -7.85 6.09 -18.01
N ASP A 170 -8.53 5.19 -18.72
CA ASP A 170 -9.74 5.51 -19.48
C ASP A 170 -10.89 5.91 -18.56
N ASP A 171 -10.94 5.38 -17.34
CA ASP A 171 -11.96 5.71 -16.34
C ASP A 171 -11.86 7.17 -15.85
N TYR A 172 -10.74 7.87 -16.10
CA TYR A 172 -10.65 9.32 -15.83
C TYR A 172 -11.55 10.16 -16.75
N LEU A 173 -12.01 9.61 -17.88
CA LEU A 173 -12.86 10.31 -18.85
C LEU A 173 -14.36 10.23 -18.50
N GLU A 174 -14.73 9.36 -17.55
CA GLU A 174 -16.10 9.23 -17.08
C GLU A 174 -16.53 10.43 -16.23
N PRO A 175 -17.84 10.68 -16.05
CA PRO A 175 -18.34 11.68 -15.12
C PRO A 175 -17.76 11.47 -13.71
N ASP A 176 -17.18 12.52 -13.14
CA ASP A 176 -16.43 12.48 -11.87
C ASP A 176 -15.26 11.47 -11.85
N GLY A 177 -14.79 11.02 -13.03
CA GLY A 177 -13.76 9.99 -13.17
C GLY A 177 -12.45 10.34 -12.48
N LEU A 178 -12.12 11.63 -12.35
CA LEU A 178 -10.96 12.12 -11.59
C LEU A 178 -11.01 11.73 -10.09
N ALA A 179 -12.17 11.35 -9.55
CA ALA A 179 -12.33 10.90 -8.16
C ALA A 179 -11.61 9.58 -7.84
N ILE A 180 -11.27 8.77 -8.85
CA ILE A 180 -10.55 7.50 -8.64
C ILE A 180 -9.05 7.68 -8.41
N HIS A 181 -8.54 8.90 -8.61
CA HIS A 181 -7.11 9.17 -8.66
C HIS A 181 -6.40 8.92 -7.32
N THR A 182 -5.26 8.21 -7.37
CA THR A 182 -4.26 8.08 -6.30
C THR A 182 -2.87 8.19 -6.93
N TYR A 183 -1.85 8.60 -6.17
CA TYR A 183 -0.45 8.61 -6.63
C TYR A 183 0.28 7.34 -6.20
N PRO A 184 0.97 6.62 -7.11
CA PRO A 184 1.15 6.93 -8.54
C PRO A 184 -0.14 6.76 -9.36
N ALA A 185 -0.24 7.48 -10.48
CA ALA A 185 -1.45 7.52 -11.31
C ALA A 185 -1.90 6.12 -11.78
N ILE A 186 -3.22 5.89 -11.81
CA ILE A 186 -3.82 4.72 -12.50
C ILE A 186 -3.37 4.69 -13.96
N LYS A 187 -3.03 3.48 -14.44
CA LYS A 187 -2.37 3.21 -15.72
C LYS A 187 -3.31 2.52 -16.72
N PHE A 188 -2.75 1.95 -17.79
CA PHE A 188 -3.52 1.29 -18.84
C PHE A 188 -4.08 -0.07 -18.38
N SER A 189 -4.98 -0.66 -19.17
CA SER A 189 -5.55 -1.99 -18.90
C SER A 189 -4.50 -3.08 -18.75
N ASP A 190 -3.44 -3.04 -19.56
CA ASP A 190 -2.35 -4.02 -19.50
C ASP A 190 -1.61 -3.98 -18.15
N ASP A 191 -1.54 -2.80 -17.53
CA ASP A 191 -0.92 -2.62 -16.21
C ASP A 191 -1.79 -3.22 -15.10
N ARG A 192 -3.10 -2.92 -15.13
CA ARG A 192 -4.09 -3.56 -14.24
C ARG A 192 -4.02 -5.08 -14.34
N ASP A 193 -3.98 -5.60 -15.57
CA ASP A 193 -3.99 -7.04 -15.81
C ASP A 193 -2.66 -7.69 -15.35
N ALA A 194 -1.53 -7.00 -15.53
CA ALA A 194 -0.24 -7.42 -14.98
C ALA A 194 -0.20 -7.44 -13.45
N LEU A 195 -0.83 -6.47 -12.77
CA LEU A 195 -0.94 -6.47 -11.30
C LEU A 195 -1.79 -7.64 -10.80
N GLN A 196 -2.95 -7.86 -11.44
CA GLN A 196 -3.80 -9.01 -11.11
C GLN A 196 -3.05 -10.33 -11.32
N GLN A 197 -2.32 -10.47 -12.43
CA GLN A 197 -1.52 -11.66 -12.69
C GLN A 197 -0.35 -11.79 -11.71
N GLY A 198 0.31 -10.70 -11.34
CA GLY A 198 1.36 -10.68 -10.33
C GLY A 198 0.88 -11.12 -8.94
N LEU A 199 -0.38 -10.86 -8.59
CA LEU A 199 -1.02 -11.36 -7.37
C LEU A 199 -1.31 -12.86 -7.43
N VAL A 200 -1.64 -13.39 -8.61
CA VAL A 200 -1.81 -14.83 -8.86
C VAL A 200 -0.47 -15.55 -8.75
N ASP A 201 0.54 -15.06 -9.48
CA ASP A 201 1.82 -15.77 -9.68
C ASP A 201 2.82 -15.59 -8.54
N GLY A 202 2.63 -14.58 -7.67
CA GLY A 202 3.52 -14.36 -6.52
C GLY A 202 4.34 -13.07 -6.48
N PRO A 203 4.76 -12.44 -7.60
CA PRO A 203 5.58 -11.22 -7.55
C PRO A 203 4.97 -10.10 -6.72
N ILE A 204 3.66 -9.88 -6.85
CA ILE A 204 2.91 -8.98 -5.97
C ILE A 204 2.42 -9.80 -4.79
N CYS A 205 2.89 -9.43 -3.60
CA CYS A 205 2.75 -10.21 -2.38
C CYS A 205 1.54 -9.79 -1.55
N THR A 206 1.06 -8.55 -1.72
CA THR A 206 0.08 -7.95 -0.81
C THR A 206 -0.89 -7.04 -1.56
N THR A 207 -2.07 -6.84 -0.96
CA THR A 207 -3.07 -5.88 -1.39
C THR A 207 -3.30 -4.83 -0.31
N ALA A 208 -3.36 -3.56 -0.69
CA ALA A 208 -3.57 -2.42 0.21
C ALA A 208 -4.51 -1.38 -0.42
N THR A 209 -4.60 -0.21 0.23
CA THR A 209 -5.57 0.84 -0.12
C THR A 209 -4.96 2.21 -0.36
N ASP A 210 -3.83 2.50 0.28
CA ASP A 210 -3.26 3.86 0.38
C ASP A 210 -4.34 4.89 0.73
N GLU A 211 -5.19 4.54 1.70
CA GLU A 211 -6.37 5.32 2.02
C GLU A 211 -6.00 6.73 2.47
N TRP A 212 -6.61 7.70 1.80
CA TRP A 212 -6.62 9.11 2.17
C TRP A 212 -8.03 9.64 1.90
N THR A 213 -8.84 9.63 2.96
CA THR A 213 -10.25 9.99 2.88
C THR A 213 -10.42 11.50 2.77
N THR A 214 -11.30 11.93 1.88
CA THR A 214 -11.65 13.34 1.65
C THR A 214 -13.12 13.45 1.24
N TYR A 215 -13.65 14.66 1.15
CA TYR A 215 -14.99 14.93 0.62
C TYR A 215 -14.93 15.17 -0.90
N LYS A 216 -16.01 14.86 -1.61
CA LYS A 216 -16.09 14.90 -3.08
C LYS A 216 -15.77 16.27 -3.65
N ASN A 217 -16.24 17.33 -2.98
CA ASN A 217 -15.98 18.71 -3.38
C ASN A 217 -14.48 19.08 -3.29
N ILE A 218 -13.74 18.53 -2.32
CA ILE A 218 -12.29 18.69 -2.20
C ILE A 218 -11.59 17.81 -3.23
N LYS A 219 -12.06 16.56 -3.38
CA LYS A 219 -11.49 15.59 -4.32
C LYS A 219 -11.45 16.13 -5.74
N LEU A 220 -12.54 16.76 -6.17
CA LEU A 220 -12.76 17.29 -7.51
C LEU A 220 -12.52 18.81 -7.60
N ALA A 221 -11.86 19.41 -6.61
CA ALA A 221 -11.59 20.85 -6.61
C ALA A 221 -10.56 21.27 -7.68
N GLY A 222 -9.67 20.35 -8.07
CA GLY A 222 -8.67 20.55 -9.12
C GLY A 222 -8.87 19.56 -10.27
N ASP A 223 -8.62 20.04 -11.48
CA ASP A 223 -8.82 19.30 -12.74
C ASP A 223 -7.54 19.21 -13.59
N THR A 224 -6.41 19.68 -13.08
CA THR A 224 -5.10 19.58 -13.74
C THR A 224 -4.18 18.59 -13.04
N ILE A 225 -3.16 18.11 -13.77
CA ILE A 225 -2.12 17.19 -13.29
C ILE A 225 -1.50 17.63 -11.96
N ARG A 226 -1.30 18.95 -11.78
CA ARG A 226 -0.68 19.53 -10.58
C ARG A 226 -1.67 19.83 -9.44
N THR A 227 -2.96 19.94 -9.74
CA THR A 227 -3.97 20.42 -8.79
C THR A 227 -4.91 19.32 -8.30
N LEU A 228 -4.93 18.17 -8.97
CA LEU A 228 -5.76 17.05 -8.57
C LEU A 228 -5.45 16.58 -7.16
N CYS A 229 -6.50 16.29 -6.39
CA CYS A 229 -6.34 15.70 -5.07
C CYS A 229 -6.08 14.19 -5.23
N GLY A 230 -4.96 13.69 -4.70
CA GLY A 230 -4.65 12.25 -4.66
C GLY A 230 -5.30 11.52 -3.49
N GLY A 231 -5.58 10.23 -3.68
CA GLY A 231 -6.07 9.32 -2.63
C GLY A 231 -7.59 9.24 -2.54
N HIS A 232 -8.11 8.17 -1.96
CA HIS A 232 -9.55 7.93 -1.83
C HIS A 232 -9.82 7.02 -0.61
N ASN A 233 -11.11 6.81 -0.30
CA ASN A 233 -11.56 5.79 0.65
C ASN A 233 -11.41 4.37 0.09
N GLY A 234 -11.01 3.41 0.92
CA GLY A 234 -10.86 2.03 0.46
C GLY A 234 -10.61 0.97 1.51
N ILE A 235 -10.30 1.33 2.77
CA ILE A 235 -9.96 0.34 3.81
C ILE A 235 -11.04 -0.72 4.00
N GLU A 236 -12.30 -0.31 3.95
CA GLU A 236 -13.47 -1.16 4.10
C GLU A 236 -13.73 -2.06 2.86
N THR A 237 -13.48 -1.54 1.66
CA THR A 237 -13.80 -2.22 0.40
C THR A 237 -12.70 -3.13 -0.11
N ARG A 238 -11.47 -3.00 0.41
CA ARG A 238 -10.28 -3.76 -0.02
C ARG A 238 -10.53 -5.26 -0.15
N MET A 239 -11.02 -5.91 0.91
CA MET A 239 -11.22 -7.36 0.93
C MET A 239 -12.33 -7.83 -0.01
N PRO A 240 -13.56 -7.30 0.04
CA PRO A 240 -14.62 -7.77 -0.86
C PRO A 240 -14.32 -7.47 -2.34
N VAL A 241 -13.67 -6.34 -2.66
CA VAL A 241 -13.22 -6.05 -4.04
C VAL A 241 -12.15 -7.04 -4.50
N THR A 242 -11.12 -7.26 -3.69
CA THR A 242 -10.02 -8.20 -4.02
C THR A 242 -10.55 -9.62 -4.19
N TYR A 243 -11.46 -10.05 -3.31
CA TYR A 243 -12.12 -11.36 -3.40
C TYR A 243 -12.90 -11.49 -4.70
N THR A 244 -13.76 -10.52 -5.01
CA THR A 244 -14.57 -10.51 -6.25
C THR A 244 -13.68 -10.57 -7.50
N LYS A 245 -12.57 -9.84 -7.50
CA LYS A 245 -11.66 -9.76 -8.65
C LYS A 245 -10.83 -11.02 -8.89
N LEU A 246 -10.50 -11.77 -7.85
CA LEU A 246 -9.50 -12.85 -7.93
C LEU A 246 -10.00 -14.20 -7.42
N ALA A 247 -10.67 -14.24 -6.27
CA ALA A 247 -11.09 -15.49 -5.64
C ALA A 247 -12.44 -15.98 -6.17
N ALA A 248 -13.43 -15.09 -6.30
CA ALA A 248 -14.78 -15.43 -6.75
C ALA A 248 -14.82 -16.04 -8.15
N ASN A 249 -13.92 -15.60 -9.04
CA ASN A 249 -13.78 -16.12 -10.40
C ASN A 249 -12.74 -17.25 -10.54
N GLY A 250 -12.20 -17.76 -9.43
CA GLY A 250 -11.30 -18.91 -9.40
C GLY A 250 -9.88 -18.65 -9.88
N ARG A 251 -9.43 -17.39 -9.98
CA ARG A 251 -8.03 -17.08 -10.34
C ARG A 251 -7.05 -17.37 -9.21
N ILE A 252 -7.49 -17.30 -7.96
CA ILE A 252 -6.73 -17.72 -6.77
C ILE A 252 -7.62 -18.56 -5.83
N ASP A 253 -7.00 -19.43 -5.05
CA ASP A 253 -7.68 -20.13 -3.95
C ASP A 253 -7.83 -19.25 -2.69
N LEU A 254 -8.53 -19.75 -1.68
CA LEU A 254 -8.80 -19.02 -0.45
C LEU A 254 -7.53 -18.83 0.39
N GLU A 255 -6.60 -19.79 0.33
CA GLU A 255 -5.30 -19.71 0.97
C GLU A 255 -4.48 -18.55 0.42
N ARG A 256 -4.43 -18.39 -0.90
CA ARG A 256 -3.78 -17.28 -1.56
C ARG A 256 -4.51 -15.97 -1.27
N PHE A 257 -5.84 -15.95 -1.25
CA PHE A 257 -6.62 -14.78 -0.83
C PHE A 257 -6.25 -14.34 0.60
N ALA A 258 -6.19 -15.27 1.55
CA ALA A 258 -5.75 -14.99 2.92
C ALA A 258 -4.28 -14.50 2.94
N ALA A 259 -3.43 -15.06 2.10
CA ALA A 259 -2.01 -14.68 2.02
C ALA A 259 -1.82 -13.23 1.57
N ILE A 260 -2.42 -12.83 0.45
CA ILE A 260 -2.28 -11.48 -0.12
C ILE A 260 -3.06 -10.40 0.65
N THR A 261 -3.99 -10.80 1.52
CA THR A 261 -4.76 -9.84 2.34
C THR A 261 -4.30 -9.74 3.79
N SER A 262 -3.50 -10.70 4.29
CA SER A 262 -3.01 -10.72 5.67
C SER A 262 -1.64 -11.38 5.88
N THR A 263 -1.48 -12.68 5.56
CA THR A 263 -0.30 -13.46 5.98
C THR A 263 1.01 -12.91 5.45
N ASN A 264 1.04 -12.49 4.18
CA ASN A 264 2.27 -11.98 3.56
C ASN A 264 2.70 -10.66 4.20
N ALA A 265 1.75 -9.74 4.43
CA ALA A 265 2.04 -8.49 5.13
C ALA A 265 2.57 -8.77 6.55
N ALA A 266 1.95 -9.70 7.29
CA ALA A 266 2.44 -10.08 8.62
C ALA A 266 3.85 -10.67 8.60
N LYS A 267 4.19 -11.49 7.60
CA LYS A 267 5.54 -12.06 7.43
C LYS A 267 6.54 -10.96 7.09
N ILE A 268 6.29 -10.22 6.02
CA ILE A 268 7.20 -9.20 5.48
C ILE A 268 7.47 -8.11 6.51
N LEU A 269 6.42 -7.67 7.21
CA LEU A 269 6.48 -6.51 8.11
C LEU A 269 6.75 -6.87 9.57
N GLY A 270 7.02 -8.15 9.88
CA GLY A 270 7.55 -8.55 11.20
C GLY A 270 6.51 -8.76 12.30
N MET A 271 5.35 -9.31 11.95
CA MET A 271 4.24 -9.63 12.88
C MET A 271 3.80 -11.10 12.85
N TYR A 272 4.32 -11.91 11.93
CA TYR A 272 3.99 -13.34 11.86
C TYR A 272 4.74 -14.17 12.92
N PRO A 273 4.11 -15.16 13.59
CA PRO A 273 2.72 -15.61 13.42
C PRO A 273 1.72 -14.94 14.37
N GLN A 274 2.11 -13.91 15.13
CA GLN A 274 1.16 -13.23 16.03
C GLN A 274 -0.06 -12.70 15.25
N LYS A 275 0.16 -12.15 14.05
CA LYS A 275 -0.89 -11.74 13.10
C LYS A 275 -0.81 -12.58 11.82
N GLY A 276 -1.92 -12.61 11.07
CA GLY A 276 -1.99 -13.21 9.73
C GLY A 276 -1.94 -14.75 9.73
N ALA A 277 -2.29 -15.40 10.85
CA ALA A 277 -2.34 -16.85 10.98
C ALA A 277 -3.53 -17.28 11.85
N ILE A 278 -4.17 -18.38 11.47
CA ILE A 278 -5.11 -19.12 12.33
C ILE A 278 -4.33 -20.30 12.93
N ALA A 279 -3.67 -20.05 14.06
CA ALA A 279 -2.85 -21.04 14.74
C ALA A 279 -2.87 -20.84 16.25
N VAL A 280 -2.58 -21.90 17.01
CA VAL A 280 -2.43 -21.81 18.46
C VAL A 280 -1.31 -20.81 18.79
N GLY A 281 -1.62 -19.83 19.61
CA GLY A 281 -0.70 -18.75 20.03
C GLY A 281 -0.78 -17.47 19.18
N SER A 282 -1.50 -17.47 18.07
CA SER A 282 -1.79 -16.25 17.29
C SER A 282 -2.88 -15.40 17.95
N ASP A 283 -2.87 -14.09 17.72
CA ASP A 283 -3.97 -13.22 18.14
C ASP A 283 -5.26 -13.64 17.40
N ALA A 284 -6.39 -13.72 18.10
CA ALA A 284 -7.68 -14.08 17.54
C ALA A 284 -8.32 -12.90 16.76
N ASP A 285 -7.60 -12.44 15.74
CA ASP A 285 -8.03 -11.44 14.76
C ASP A 285 -8.60 -12.19 13.55
N ILE A 286 -9.92 -12.40 13.55
CA ILE A 286 -10.60 -13.33 12.66
C ILE A 286 -11.74 -12.62 11.94
N VAL A 287 -11.83 -12.81 10.63
CA VAL A 287 -12.97 -12.37 9.82
C VAL A 287 -13.78 -13.60 9.44
N LEU A 288 -15.08 -13.59 9.73
CA LEU A 288 -16.03 -14.49 9.10
C LEU A 288 -16.46 -13.87 7.77
N PHE A 289 -16.15 -14.56 6.69
CA PHE A 289 -16.38 -14.09 5.33
C PHE A 289 -17.40 -15.03 4.66
N ASP A 290 -18.52 -14.49 4.19
CA ASP A 290 -19.50 -15.27 3.43
C ASP A 290 -19.12 -15.17 1.94
N PRO A 291 -18.66 -16.27 1.31
CA PRO A 291 -18.25 -16.25 -0.09
C PRO A 291 -19.43 -16.16 -1.08
N ASN A 292 -20.67 -16.40 -0.62
CA ASN A 292 -21.87 -16.42 -1.46
C ASN A 292 -22.70 -15.14 -1.36
N LEU A 293 -22.40 -14.28 -0.40
CA LEU A 293 -23.12 -13.02 -0.20
C LEU A 293 -22.85 -12.06 -1.36
N LYS A 294 -23.87 -11.81 -2.17
CA LYS A 294 -23.85 -10.78 -3.21
C LYS A 294 -24.30 -9.46 -2.63
N LYS A 295 -23.45 -8.44 -2.73
CA LYS A 295 -23.71 -7.11 -2.17
C LYS A 295 -23.25 -6.02 -3.12
N THR A 296 -24.09 -5.02 -3.36
CA THR A 296 -23.67 -3.79 -4.04
C THR A 296 -23.08 -2.84 -3.00
N ILE A 297 -21.87 -2.33 -3.23
CA ILE A 297 -21.32 -1.28 -2.38
C ILE A 297 -22.10 0.01 -2.65
N THR A 298 -22.53 0.67 -1.57
CA THR A 298 -23.13 2.00 -1.61
C THR A 298 -22.48 2.89 -0.55
N VAL A 299 -22.26 4.17 -0.85
CA VAL A 299 -21.63 5.11 0.08
C VAL A 299 -22.37 5.19 1.42
N ASP A 300 -23.70 5.10 1.41
CA ASP A 300 -24.56 5.17 2.61
C ASP A 300 -24.34 4.00 3.59
N GLU A 301 -23.80 2.88 3.12
CA GLU A 301 -23.50 1.70 3.93
C GLU A 301 -22.02 1.60 4.35
N LEU A 302 -21.17 2.50 3.85
CA LEU A 302 -19.77 2.56 4.23
C LEU A 302 -19.56 3.40 5.49
N HIS A 303 -18.44 3.17 6.16
CA HIS A 303 -18.10 3.75 7.46
C HIS A 303 -16.94 4.75 7.38
N ALA A 304 -16.55 5.15 6.17
CA ALA A 304 -15.53 6.17 5.94
C ALA A 304 -16.09 7.58 6.17
N GLU A 305 -15.24 8.50 6.65
CA GLU A 305 -15.57 9.92 6.78
C GLU A 305 -15.54 10.62 5.40
N SER A 306 -16.50 10.29 4.53
CA SER A 306 -16.60 10.75 3.14
C SER A 306 -18.06 10.81 2.68
N ASP A 307 -18.38 11.70 1.75
CA ASP A 307 -19.68 11.79 1.06
C ASP A 307 -19.68 11.12 -0.33
N TYR A 308 -18.60 10.42 -0.68
CA TYR A 308 -18.51 9.61 -1.89
C TYR A 308 -17.69 8.33 -1.69
N SER A 309 -17.85 7.39 -2.62
CA SER A 309 -16.95 6.26 -2.76
C SER A 309 -16.65 6.00 -4.23
N ILE A 310 -15.39 5.69 -4.53
CA ILE A 310 -15.00 5.21 -5.87
C ILE A 310 -15.58 3.81 -6.16
N TRP A 311 -16.13 3.14 -5.13
CA TRP A 311 -16.72 1.81 -5.23
C TRP A 311 -18.25 1.82 -5.25
N ASP A 312 -18.87 2.99 -5.27
CA ASP A 312 -20.33 3.11 -5.32
C ASP A 312 -20.88 2.38 -6.57
N GLY A 313 -21.82 1.46 -6.36
CA GLY A 313 -22.38 0.61 -7.41
C GLY A 313 -21.58 -0.67 -7.73
N PHE A 314 -20.38 -0.86 -7.15
CA PHE A 314 -19.58 -2.06 -7.38
C PHE A 314 -20.28 -3.32 -6.82
N GLN A 315 -20.41 -4.36 -7.64
CA GLN A 315 -21.04 -5.62 -7.28
C GLN A 315 -20.01 -6.57 -6.67
N CYS A 316 -20.07 -6.79 -5.36
CA CYS A 316 -19.26 -7.78 -4.67
C CYS A 316 -19.90 -9.17 -4.74
N GLU A 317 -19.07 -10.17 -4.98
CA GLU A 317 -19.41 -11.59 -4.83
C GLU A 317 -18.60 -12.15 -3.67
N GLY A 318 -19.13 -12.04 -2.45
CA GLY A 318 -18.44 -12.39 -1.22
C GLY A 318 -18.14 -11.17 -0.34
N TYR A 319 -18.46 -11.26 0.95
CA TYR A 319 -18.41 -10.11 1.85
C TYR A 319 -18.15 -10.51 3.32
N PRO A 320 -17.41 -9.69 4.11
CA PRO A 320 -17.24 -9.93 5.55
C PRO A 320 -18.56 -9.73 6.32
N VAL A 321 -18.92 -10.70 7.17
CA VAL A 321 -20.16 -10.65 7.98
C VAL A 321 -19.87 -10.47 9.48
N MET A 322 -18.67 -10.80 9.93
CA MET A 322 -18.24 -10.57 11.31
C MET A 322 -16.72 -10.38 11.38
N THR A 323 -16.27 -9.45 12.22
CA THR A 323 -14.85 -9.22 12.51
C THR A 323 -14.59 -9.34 14.01
N MET A 324 -13.58 -10.11 14.37
CA MET A 324 -13.08 -10.27 15.71
C MET A 324 -11.69 -9.65 15.84
N LEU A 325 -11.43 -8.96 16.94
CA LEU A 325 -10.13 -8.43 17.34
C LEU A 325 -9.75 -9.09 18.67
N ARG A 326 -8.69 -9.90 18.66
CA ARG A 326 -8.19 -10.66 19.83
C ARG A 326 -9.31 -11.38 20.59
N GLY A 327 -10.24 -12.00 19.87
CA GLY A 327 -11.35 -12.76 20.43
C GLY A 327 -12.60 -11.94 20.74
N LYS A 328 -12.55 -10.61 20.69
CA LYS A 328 -13.72 -9.72 20.86
C LYS A 328 -14.38 -9.47 19.51
N VAL A 329 -15.68 -9.70 19.39
CA VAL A 329 -16.44 -9.29 18.20
C VAL A 329 -16.52 -7.75 18.18
N ILE A 330 -15.95 -7.13 17.14
CA ILE A 330 -15.94 -5.67 16.98
C ILE A 330 -16.84 -5.18 15.85
N VAL A 331 -17.18 -6.06 14.90
CA VAL A 331 -18.18 -5.78 13.86
C VAL A 331 -19.01 -7.03 13.64
N ARG A 332 -20.33 -6.88 13.48
CA ARG A 332 -21.24 -7.96 13.10
C ARG A 332 -22.42 -7.38 12.32
N ASP A 333 -22.77 -8.00 11.19
CA ASP A 333 -23.93 -7.63 10.36
C ASP A 333 -23.96 -6.12 10.03
N GLY A 334 -22.80 -5.56 9.70
CA GLY A 334 -22.65 -4.14 9.38
C GLY A 334 -22.64 -3.19 10.58
N GLN A 335 -22.80 -3.68 11.81
CA GLN A 335 -22.79 -2.85 13.02
C GLN A 335 -21.43 -2.86 13.72
N LEU A 336 -20.91 -1.67 14.03
CA LEU A 336 -19.73 -1.48 14.85
C LEU A 336 -20.08 -1.71 16.33
N LEU A 337 -19.45 -2.71 16.94
CA LEU A 337 -19.58 -3.11 18.35
C LEU A 337 -18.30 -2.83 19.17
N GLY A 338 -17.22 -2.49 18.48
CA GLY A 338 -15.93 -2.14 19.08
C GLY A 338 -15.92 -0.73 19.68
N SER A 339 -14.81 -0.42 20.34
CA SER A 339 -14.50 0.89 20.89
C SER A 339 -13.18 1.39 20.31
N SER A 340 -13.02 2.70 20.16
CA SER A 340 -11.76 3.32 19.76
C SER A 340 -10.62 3.06 20.76
N ALA A 341 -10.93 2.53 21.95
CA ALA A 341 -9.93 2.11 22.92
C ALA A 341 -9.46 0.66 22.76
N ASP A 342 -10.05 -0.12 21.84
CA ASP A 342 -9.72 -1.54 21.67
C ASP A 342 -8.37 -1.76 20.98
N GLY A 343 -7.95 -0.86 20.09
CA GLY A 343 -6.70 -0.98 19.36
C GLY A 343 -5.47 -0.73 20.23
N ARG A 344 -4.41 -1.52 20.01
CA ARG A 344 -3.09 -1.28 20.59
C ARG A 344 -2.01 -1.17 19.51
N TRP A 345 -0.99 -0.38 19.82
CA TRP A 345 0.23 -0.34 19.01
C TRP A 345 0.96 -1.69 19.11
N LEU A 346 1.40 -2.20 17.95
CA LEU A 346 2.21 -3.41 17.84
C LEU A 346 3.66 -3.06 17.53
N SER A 347 4.54 -3.56 18.39
CA SER A 347 5.98 -3.65 18.12
C SER A 347 6.22 -4.71 17.06
N ARG A 348 7.14 -4.43 16.14
CA ARG A 348 7.46 -5.30 15.01
C ARG A 348 8.93 -5.65 14.99
N LYS A 349 9.23 -6.87 14.54
CA LYS A 349 10.59 -7.34 14.28
C LYS A 349 10.61 -8.18 13.01
N VAL A 350 11.28 -7.70 11.97
CA VAL A 350 11.43 -8.46 10.72
C VAL A 350 12.21 -9.74 11.03
N ALA A 351 11.69 -10.88 10.59
CA ALA A 351 12.40 -12.13 10.75
C ALA A 351 13.61 -12.16 9.78
N PRO A 352 14.81 -12.63 10.20
CA PRO A 352 15.99 -12.63 9.33
C PRO A 352 15.76 -13.26 7.96
N ARG A 353 14.94 -14.33 7.89
CA ARG A 353 14.57 -15.00 6.64
C ARG A 353 13.87 -14.10 5.62
N VAL A 354 13.19 -13.04 6.04
CA VAL A 354 12.51 -12.09 5.13
C VAL A 354 13.52 -11.22 4.40
N ILE A 355 14.70 -11.02 5.00
CA ILE A 355 15.79 -10.23 4.42
C ILE A 355 16.75 -11.13 3.64
N THR A 356 16.85 -12.41 3.99
CA THR A 356 17.77 -13.36 3.33
C THR A 356 17.12 -14.32 2.34
N GLN A 357 15.79 -14.42 2.28
CA GLN A 357 15.05 -15.33 1.40
C GLN A 357 13.84 -14.62 0.77
N THR A 358 13.38 -15.12 -0.38
CA THR A 358 12.26 -14.53 -1.13
C THR A 358 10.89 -15.16 -0.85
N SER A 359 10.85 -16.36 -0.26
CA SER A 359 9.59 -17.05 0.01
C SER A 359 8.88 -16.43 1.22
N VAL A 360 7.73 -15.83 0.95
CA VAL A 360 6.75 -15.38 1.94
C VAL A 360 5.46 -16.12 1.77
#